data_AF-A0A948UPF0-F1
#
_entry.id   AF-A0A948UPF0-F1
#
_cell.length_a   1.000
_cell.length_b   1.000
_cell.length_c   1.000
_cell.angle_alpha   90.00
_cell.angle_beta   90.00
_cell.angle_gamma   90.00
#
_symmetry.space_group_name_H-M   'P 1'
#
loop_
_entity.id
_entity.type
_entity.pdbx_description
1 polymer ?
#
loop_
_entity_poly.entity_id
_entity_poly.type
_entity_poly.pdbx_seq_one_letter_code
_entity_poly.pdbx_strand_id
1 'polypeptide(L)'
;MAYLAGLIITALFFMAMHYFTELTKSQKATATAIILTIILSAIAYNAYTEAKQEKMMQVVIKFNQGKTVVCNGIDVNNTTYSLSVGTYTFIGLQNTPNYGQMISASTCE
;
A
#
# COMPACT_ATOMS: atom_id res chain seq x y z
N MET A 1 -7.88 -3.67 16.35
CA MET A 1 -8.72 -2.70 17.08
C MET A 1 -9.57 -1.82 16.16
N ALA A 2 -9.10 -1.40 14.99
CA ALA A 2 -9.86 -0.56 14.05
C ALA A 2 -11.16 -1.22 13.51
N TYR A 3 -11.17 -2.54 13.30
CA TYR A 3 -12.34 -3.26 12.78
C TYR A 3 -13.55 -3.20 13.72
N LEU A 4 -13.33 -3.23 15.04
CA LEU A 4 -14.39 -3.13 16.04
C LEU A 4 -15.01 -1.74 16.06
N ALA A 5 -14.17 -0.70 15.97
CA ALA A 5 -14.62 0.68 15.84
C ALA A 5 -15.41 0.91 14.54
N GLY A 6 -14.95 0.32 13.43
CA GLY A 6 -15.65 0.37 12.14
C GLY A 6 -17.07 -0.20 12.23
N LEU A 7 -17.23 -1.38 12.84
CA LEU A 7 -18.55 -2.01 13.04
C LEU A 7 -19.50 -1.14 13.86
N ILE A 8 -19.00 -0.55 14.96
CA ILE A 8 -19.79 0.33 15.82
C ILE A 8 -20.24 1.58 15.05
N ILE A 9 -19.34 2.21 14.30
CA ILE A 9 -19.66 3.42 13.51
C ILE A 9 -20.70 3.10 12.42
N THR A 10 -20.55 1.97 11.72
CA THR A 10 -21.52 1.55 10.71
C THR A 10 -22.90 1.28 11.32
N ALA A 11 -22.96 0.61 12.48
CA ALA A 11 -24.22 0.36 13.18
C ALA A 11 -24.90 1.66 13.64
N LEU A 12 -24.14 2.60 14.19
CA LEU A 12 -24.64 3.93 14.58
C LEU A 12 -25.15 4.71 13.37
N PHE A 13 -24.46 4.64 12.22
CA PHE A 13 -24.91 5.28 10.99
C PHE A 13 -26.29 4.78 10.53
N PHE A 14 -26.47 3.45 10.48
CA PHE A 14 -27.77 2.86 10.11
C PHE A 14 -28.87 3.15 11.13
N MET A 15 -28.54 3.12 12.43
CA MET A 15 -29.46 3.48 13.49
C MET A 15 -29.90 4.95 13.36
N ALA A 16 -28.97 5.86 13.06
CA ALA A 16 -29.29 7.26 12.86
C ALA A 16 -30.19 7.49 11.64
N MET A 17 -29.93 6.83 10.52
CA MET A 17 -30.83 6.88 9.35
C MET A 17 -32.22 6.30 9.64
N HIS A 18 -32.33 5.28 10.49
CA HIS A 18 -33.62 4.68 10.80
C HIS A 18 -34.47 5.59 11.70
N TYR A 19 -33.88 6.13 12.77
CA TYR A 19 -34.61 6.84 13.83
C TYR A 19 -34.71 8.35 13.63
N PHE A 20 -33.71 9.00 13.02
CA PHE A 20 -33.67 10.47 12.93
C PHE A 20 -34.07 11.03 11.55
N THR A 21 -34.39 10.18 10.58
CA THR A 21 -34.71 10.66 9.23
C THR A 21 -36.00 10.07 8.65
N GLU A 22 -36.88 10.96 8.18
CA GLU A 22 -38.08 10.63 7.39
C GLU A 22 -37.76 10.34 5.92
N LEU A 23 -36.58 9.75 5.64
CA LEU A 23 -36.17 9.43 4.28
C LEU A 23 -37.04 8.31 3.70
N THR A 24 -37.47 8.50 2.46
CA THR A 24 -38.15 7.46 1.68
C THR A 24 -37.22 6.26 1.44
N LYS A 25 -37.79 5.08 1.18
CA LYS A 25 -37.02 3.82 0.98
C LYS A 25 -35.92 3.99 -0.09
N SER A 26 -36.20 4.69 -1.17
CA SER A 26 -35.24 4.95 -2.25
C SER A 26 -34.08 5.82 -1.79
N GLN A 27 -34.33 6.85 -0.97
CA GLN A 27 -33.26 7.71 -0.45
C GLN A 27 -32.37 6.99 0.55
N LYS A 28 -32.94 6.13 1.40
CA LYS A 28 -32.16 5.26 2.31
C LYS A 28 -31.27 4.28 1.54
N ALA A 29 -31.78 3.71 0.44
CA ALA A 29 -31.01 2.83 -0.44
C ALA A 29 -29.85 3.58 -1.11
N THR A 30 -30.10 4.79 -1.64
CA THR A 30 -29.04 5.62 -2.25
C THR A 30 -27.96 6.01 -1.25
N ALA A 31 -28.36 6.47 -0.05
CA ALA A 31 -27.41 6.82 1.00
C ALA A 31 -26.54 5.61 1.41
N THR A 32 -27.18 4.43 1.52
CA THR A 32 -26.47 3.18 1.80
C THR A 32 -25.47 2.84 0.69
N ALA A 33 -25.88 2.93 -0.58
CA ALA A 33 -25.01 2.62 -1.71
C ALA A 33 -23.78 3.54 -1.78
N ILE A 34 -23.96 4.84 -1.51
CA ILE A 34 -22.86 5.81 -1.46
C ILE A 34 -21.84 5.41 -0.39
N ILE A 35 -22.30 5.12 0.82
CA ILE A 35 -21.42 4.79 1.94
C ILE A 35 -20.73 3.45 1.73
N LEU A 36 -21.46 2.46 1.23
CA LEU A 36 -20.87 1.17 0.86
C LEU A 36 -19.76 1.35 -0.17
N THR A 37 -19.96 2.20 -1.17
CA THR A 37 -18.95 2.51 -2.20
C THR A 37 -17.70 3.15 -1.59
N ILE A 38 -17.86 4.07 -0.64
CA ILE A 38 -16.74 4.70 0.08
C ILE A 38 -15.96 3.65 0.87
N ILE A 39 -16.66 2.79 1.62
CA ILE A 39 -16.02 1.74 2.43
C ILE A 39 -15.26 0.76 1.54
N LEU A 40 -15.88 0.27 0.46
CA LEU A 40 -15.24 -0.65 -0.48
C LEU A 40 -14.01 -0.02 -1.15
N SER A 41 -14.08 1.26 -1.49
CA SER A 41 -12.95 1.99 -2.06
C SER A 41 -11.78 2.08 -1.08
N ALA A 42 -12.07 2.35 0.21
CA ALA A 42 -11.04 2.37 1.25
C ALA A 42 -10.40 0.99 1.46
N ILE A 43 -11.20 -0.08 1.46
CA ILE A 43 -10.70 -1.46 1.54
C ILE A 43 -9.80 -1.78 0.34
N ALA A 44 -10.24 -1.46 -0.87
CA ALA A 44 -9.47 -1.68 -2.08
C ALA A 44 -8.13 -0.91 -2.07
N TYR A 45 -8.14 0.34 -1.61
CA TYR A 45 -6.93 1.15 -1.47
C TYR A 45 -5.93 0.56 -0.47
N ASN A 46 -6.42 0.09 0.68
CA ASN A 46 -5.57 -0.55 1.68
C ASN A 46 -4.96 -1.85 1.14
N ALA A 47 -5.75 -2.70 0.51
CA ALA A 47 -5.27 -3.95 -0.09
C ALA A 47 -4.22 -3.68 -1.19
N TYR A 48 -4.43 -2.66 -2.03
CA TYR A 48 -3.45 -2.24 -3.03
C TYR A 48 -2.14 -1.76 -2.39
N THR A 49 -2.23 -0.99 -1.31
CA THR A 49 -1.07 -0.46 -0.59
C THR A 49 -0.27 -1.57 0.09
N GLU A 50 -0.95 -2.52 0.72
CA GLU A 50 -0.34 -3.71 1.32
C GLU A 50 0.40 -4.54 0.27
N ALA A 51 -0.26 -4.84 -0.86
CA ALA A 51 0.37 -5.58 -1.96
C ALA A 51 1.64 -4.89 -2.50
N LYS A 52 1.62 -3.54 -2.62
CA LYS A 52 2.80 -2.76 -3.02
C LYS A 52 3.93 -2.86 -2.01
N GLN A 53 3.63 -2.78 -0.72
CA GLN A 53 4.63 -2.91 0.34
C GLN A 53 5.24 -4.31 0.38
N GLU A 54 4.41 -5.35 0.23
CA GLU A 54 4.87 -6.74 0.21
C GLU A 54 5.81 -6.99 -0.97
N LYS A 55 5.46 -6.50 -2.17
CA LYS A 55 6.30 -6.58 -3.36
C LYS A 55 7.68 -5.95 -3.14
N MET A 56 7.71 -4.73 -2.59
CA MET A 56 8.97 -4.05 -2.24
C MET A 56 9.77 -4.85 -1.20
N MET A 57 9.12 -5.42 -0.18
CA MET A 57 9.79 -6.23 0.84
C MET A 57 10.41 -7.49 0.23
N GLN A 58 9.71 -8.15 -0.70
CA GLN A 58 10.25 -9.30 -1.42
C GLN A 58 11.50 -8.96 -2.23
N VAL A 59 11.53 -7.78 -2.89
CA VAL A 59 12.73 -7.26 -3.57
C VAL A 59 13.89 -7.11 -2.58
N VAL A 60 13.63 -6.49 -1.43
CA VAL A 60 14.64 -6.28 -0.38
C VAL A 60 15.17 -7.61 0.16
N ILE A 61 14.29 -8.58 0.41
CA ILE A 61 14.66 -9.93 0.85
C ILE A 61 15.54 -10.61 -0.19
N LYS A 62 15.18 -10.58 -1.48
CA LYS A 62 16.00 -11.13 -2.57
C LYS A 62 17.40 -10.51 -2.59
N PHE A 63 17.47 -9.18 -2.51
CA PHE A 63 18.74 -8.46 -2.47
C PHE A 63 19.61 -8.87 -1.26
N ASN A 64 19.01 -8.94 -0.07
CA ASN A 64 19.70 -9.35 1.16
C ASN A 64 20.17 -10.82 1.12
N GLN A 65 19.51 -11.67 0.34
CA GLN A 65 19.96 -13.04 0.03
C GLN A 65 21.13 -13.09 -0.98
N GLY A 66 21.61 -11.94 -1.45
CA GLY A 66 22.67 -11.84 -2.47
C GLY A 66 22.19 -12.09 -3.90
N LYS A 67 20.88 -12.08 -4.15
CA LYS A 67 20.32 -12.22 -5.50
C LYS A 67 20.30 -10.86 -6.21
N THR A 68 20.44 -10.89 -7.53
CA THR A 68 20.20 -9.73 -8.38
C THR A 68 18.70 -9.48 -8.50
N VAL A 69 18.30 -8.21 -8.39
CA VAL A 69 16.92 -7.74 -8.62
C VAL A 69 16.93 -6.72 -9.75
N VAL A 70 15.89 -6.72 -10.60
CA VAL A 70 15.81 -5.81 -11.74
C VAL A 70 14.98 -4.58 -11.38
N CYS A 71 15.57 -3.39 -11.53
CA CYS A 71 14.92 -2.12 -11.25
C CYS A 71 14.91 -1.23 -12.49
N ASN A 72 13.75 -1.00 -13.11
CA ASN A 72 13.63 -0.24 -14.36
C ASN A 72 14.61 -0.71 -15.46
N GLY A 73 14.87 -2.03 -15.54
CA GLY A 73 15.83 -2.62 -16.49
C GLY A 73 17.29 -2.57 -16.06
N ILE A 74 17.60 -2.10 -14.84
CA ILE A 74 18.94 -2.08 -14.26
C ILE A 74 19.10 -3.24 -13.28
N ASP A 75 20.17 -4.00 -13.43
CA ASP A 75 20.53 -5.06 -12.50
C ASP A 75 21.12 -4.49 -11.21
N VAL A 76 20.41 -4.71 -10.10
CA VAL A 76 20.81 -4.28 -8.76
C VAL A 76 21.21 -5.50 -7.94
N ASN A 77 22.44 -5.53 -7.44
CA ASN A 77 22.95 -6.60 -6.59
C ASN A 77 23.92 -6.03 -5.54
N ASN A 78 24.32 -6.88 -4.58
CA ASN A 78 25.16 -6.49 -3.45
C ASN A 78 26.64 -6.19 -3.81
N THR A 79 27.06 -6.40 -5.06
CA THR A 79 28.42 -6.08 -5.52
C THR A 79 28.52 -4.66 -6.09
N THR A 80 27.40 -4.12 -6.60
CA THR A 80 27.34 -2.78 -7.22
C THR A 80 26.50 -1.78 -6.43
N TYR A 81 25.63 -2.25 -5.54
CA TYR A 81 24.78 -1.41 -4.70
C TYR A 81 24.82 -1.84 -3.24
N SER A 82 24.49 -0.89 -2.36
CA SER A 82 24.16 -1.09 -0.95
C SER A 82 22.69 -0.71 -0.71
N LEU A 83 22.07 -1.24 0.35
CA LEU A 83 20.69 -0.91 0.70
C LEU A 83 20.65 0.04 1.91
N SER A 84 20.04 1.21 1.73
CA SER A 84 19.60 2.06 2.84
C SER A 84 18.28 1.55 3.38
N VAL A 85 18.32 0.87 4.53
CA VAL A 85 17.12 0.27 5.17
C VAL A 85 16.12 1.33 5.63
N GLY A 86 16.57 2.53 6.00
CA GLY A 86 15.68 3.60 6.46
C GLY A 86 14.76 4.16 5.37
N THR A 87 15.21 4.13 4.11
CA THR A 87 14.46 4.67 2.96
C THR A 87 14.09 3.63 1.91
N TYR A 88 14.52 2.38 2.10
CA TYR A 88 14.44 1.30 1.11
C TYR A 88 14.98 1.74 -0.26
N THR A 89 16.17 2.34 -0.25
CA THR A 89 16.84 2.86 -1.45
C THR A 89 18.14 2.10 -1.68
N PHE A 90 18.34 1.58 -2.88
CA PHE A 90 19.62 1.08 -3.35
C PHE A 90 20.53 2.24 -3.71
N ILE A 91 21.73 2.26 -3.12
CA ILE A 91 22.76 3.28 -3.30
C ILE A 91 23.96 2.63 -3.96
N GLY A 92 24.34 3.13 -5.14
CA GLY A 92 25.48 2.61 -5.88
C GLY A 92 26.79 2.77 -5.11
N LEU A 93 27.59 1.71 -5.09
CA LEU A 93 28.86 1.66 -4.35
C LEU A 93 29.95 2.49 -5.04
N GLN A 94 30.87 3.02 -4.24
CA GLN A 94 32.09 3.68 -4.73
C GLN A 94 32.92 2.71 -5.58
N ASN A 95 33.57 3.23 -6.63
CA ASN A 95 34.36 2.46 -7.60
C ASN A 95 33.56 1.47 -8.47
N THR A 96 32.24 1.69 -8.60
CA THR A 96 31.38 0.94 -9.54
C THR A 96 30.81 1.90 -10.59
N PRO A 97 30.41 1.42 -11.78
CA PRO A 97 29.74 2.25 -12.80
C PRO A 97 28.44 2.91 -12.30
N ASN A 98 27.88 2.40 -11.20
CA ASN A 98 26.62 2.83 -10.62
C ASN A 98 26.79 3.85 -9.49
N TYR A 99 28.01 4.29 -9.20
CA TYR A 99 28.27 5.24 -8.11
C TYR A 99 27.43 6.52 -8.24
N GLY A 100 26.83 6.94 -7.13
CA GLY A 100 25.94 8.11 -7.09
C GLY A 100 24.51 7.84 -7.56
N GLN A 101 24.19 6.65 -8.08
CA GLN A 101 22.81 6.28 -8.39
C GLN A 101 22.03 5.93 -7.12
N MET A 102 20.77 6.36 -7.09
CA MET A 102 19.81 6.05 -6.03
C MET A 102 18.55 5.48 -6.67
N ILE A 103 18.20 4.23 -6.35
CA ILE A 103 17.05 3.54 -6.92
C ILE A 103 16.15 3.10 -5.77
N SER A 104 14.87 3.48 -5.78
CA SER A 104 13.94 2.99 -4.76
C SER A 104 13.64 1.51 -4.99
N ALA A 105 13.65 0.70 -3.93
CA ALA A 105 13.22 -0.70 -4.00
C ALA A 105 11.76 -0.84 -4.47
N SER A 106 10.94 0.20 -4.32
CA SER A 106 9.54 0.22 -4.77
C SER A 106 9.36 0.32 -6.29
N THR A 107 10.42 0.66 -7.03
CA THR A 107 10.41 0.72 -8.51
C THR A 107 11.06 -0.51 -9.15
N CYS A 108 11.46 -1.48 -8.33
CA CYS A 108 12.00 -2.75 -8.77
C CYS A 108 10.90 -3.77 -8.95
N GLU A 109 11.11 -4.69 -9.90
CA GLU A 109 10.20 -5.78 -10.33
C GLU A 109 8.75 -5.62 -9.92
#